data_AF-A0AAX2K3N0-F1
#
_entry.id   AF-A0AAX2K3N0-F1
#
_cell.length_a   1.000
_cell.length_b   1.000
_cell.length_c   1.000
_cell.angle_alpha   90.00
_cell.angle_beta   90.00
_cell.angle_gamma   90.00
#
_symmetry.space_group_name_H-M   'P 1'
#
loop_
_entity.id
_entity.type
_entity.pdbx_description
1 polymer ?
#
loop_
_entity_poly.entity_id
_entity_poly.type
_entity_poly.pdbx_seq_one_letter_code
_entity_poly.pdbx_strand_id
1 'polypeptide(L)'
;MANGDFFDERHGLDWLQNYVQTNLYNLLYTSTTKVPQTEAGITRLLSNVEKSLDQAVQNGLIAPGVWNGGDLGQLSSGDTLPKGYYVYAQPLDEQAQSEREARKAPVIQAAIKLAGAVHYADVQINVVR
;
A
#
# COMPACT_ATOMS: atom_id res chain seq x y z
N MET A 1 14.06 16.58 6.32
CA MET A 1 13.15 17.75 6.12
C MET A 1 13.04 18.53 7.43
N ALA A 2 12.40 19.71 7.48
CA ALA A 2 12.41 20.54 8.71
C ALA A 2 11.83 19.84 9.97
N ASN A 3 11.11 18.73 9.78
CA ASN A 3 10.52 17.88 10.82
C ASN A 3 11.33 16.61 11.17
N GLY A 4 12.56 16.45 10.64
CA GLY A 4 13.43 15.31 10.96
C GLY A 4 13.28 14.07 10.08
N ASP A 5 12.19 13.95 9.31
CA ASP A 5 12.01 12.87 8.33
C ASP A 5 13.13 12.83 7.28
N PHE A 6 13.46 11.61 6.82
CA PHE A 6 14.43 11.40 5.76
C PHE A 6 13.85 11.74 4.38
N PHE A 7 14.71 12.22 3.47
CA PHE A 7 14.28 12.70 2.16
C PHE A 7 13.77 11.58 1.26
N ASP A 8 14.46 10.44 1.26
CA ASP A 8 14.11 9.25 0.49
C ASP A 8 12.72 8.72 0.88
N GLU A 9 12.37 8.78 2.17
CA GLU A 9 11.04 8.40 2.64
C GLU A 9 9.95 9.31 2.05
N ARG A 10 10.05 10.64 2.19
CA ARG A 10 9.01 11.55 1.65
C ARG A 10 8.95 11.48 0.13
N HIS A 11 10.08 11.50 -0.56
CA HIS A 11 10.09 11.44 -2.01
C HIS A 11 9.51 10.11 -2.53
N GLY A 12 9.89 8.99 -1.90
CA GLY A 12 9.36 7.68 -2.24
C GLY A 12 7.86 7.56 -1.98
N LEU A 13 7.36 8.11 -0.87
CA LEU A 13 5.94 8.12 -0.54
C LEU A 13 5.11 9.03 -1.47
N ASP A 14 5.65 10.19 -1.84
CA ASP A 14 5.01 11.08 -2.82
C ASP A 14 4.89 10.41 -4.20
N TRP A 15 5.97 9.73 -4.63
CA TRP A 15 5.95 8.89 -5.84
C TRP A 15 4.88 7.80 -5.73
N LEU A 16 4.85 7.06 -4.62
CA LEU A 16 3.91 5.96 -4.42
C LEU A 16 2.46 6.42 -4.48
N GLN A 17 2.13 7.53 -3.80
CA GLN A 17 0.79 8.12 -3.84
C GLN A 17 0.38 8.46 -5.27
N ASN A 18 1.24 9.17 -6.00
CA ASN A 18 0.96 9.55 -7.38
C ASN A 18 0.79 8.31 -8.26
N TYR A 19 1.67 7.32 -8.13
CA TYR A 19 1.66 6.11 -8.93
C TYR A 19 0.38 5.28 -8.74
N VAL A 20 -0.04 5.07 -7.49
CA VAL A 20 -1.29 4.36 -7.16
C VAL A 20 -2.51 5.12 -7.70
N GLN A 21 -2.57 6.44 -7.51
CA GLN A 21 -3.67 7.27 -7.99
C GLN A 21 -3.79 7.24 -9.52
N THR A 22 -2.67 7.39 -10.22
CA THR A 22 -2.62 7.34 -11.68
C THR A 22 -3.06 5.97 -12.20
N ASN A 23 -2.58 4.88 -11.62
CA ASN A 23 -2.95 3.53 -12.05
C ASN A 23 -4.43 3.22 -11.81
N LEU A 24 -4.97 3.62 -10.66
CA LEU A 24 -6.37 3.41 -10.33
C LEU A 24 -7.29 4.24 -11.23
N TYR A 25 -6.92 5.50 -11.49
CA TYR A 25 -7.62 6.34 -12.45
C TYR A 25 -7.59 5.73 -13.85
N ASN A 26 -6.42 5.29 -14.32
CA ASN A 26 -6.27 4.68 -15.63
C ASN A 26 -7.10 3.40 -15.78
N LEU A 27 -7.20 2.58 -14.73
CA LEU A 27 -8.09 1.42 -14.72
C LEU A 27 -9.53 1.82 -14.96
N LEU A 28 -10.03 2.86 -14.28
CA LEU A 28 -11.41 3.33 -14.45
C LEU A 28 -11.62 3.96 -15.82
N TYR A 29 -10.67 4.77 -16.29
CA TYR A 29 -10.76 5.53 -17.53
C TYR A 29 -10.67 4.64 -18.78
N THR A 30 -9.76 3.67 -18.80
CA THR A 30 -9.51 2.81 -19.98
C THR A 30 -10.42 1.58 -20.05
N SER A 31 -11.19 1.30 -18.99
CA SER A 31 -12.13 0.19 -19.00
C SER A 31 -13.24 0.45 -20.01
N THR A 32 -13.25 -0.32 -21.11
CA THR A 32 -14.25 -0.21 -22.19
C THR A 32 -15.68 -0.54 -21.71
N THR A 33 -15.78 -1.24 -20.57
CA THR A 33 -17.01 -1.45 -19.81
C THR A 33 -16.90 -0.80 -18.43
N LYS A 34 -18.01 -0.53 -17.76
CA LYS A 34 -17.99 -0.04 -16.36
C LYS A 34 -17.33 -1.08 -15.44
N VAL A 35 -16.56 -0.65 -14.45
CA VAL A 35 -16.26 -1.50 -13.29
C VAL A 35 -17.56 -1.66 -12.50
N PRO A 36 -18.13 -2.87 -12.39
CA PRO A 36 -19.41 -3.06 -11.70
C PRO A 36 -19.25 -2.86 -10.19
N GLN A 37 -20.28 -2.35 -9.53
CA GLN A 37 -20.36 -2.30 -8.06
C GLN A 37 -20.77 -3.68 -7.53
N THR A 38 -19.86 -4.65 -7.67
CA THR A 38 -19.96 -6.01 -7.16
C THR A 38 -18.65 -6.38 -6.49
N GLU A 39 -18.64 -7.43 -5.67
CA GLU A 39 -17.41 -7.91 -5.03
C GLU A 39 -16.28 -8.15 -6.04
N ALA A 40 -16.58 -8.80 -7.17
CA ALA A 40 -15.61 -8.99 -8.25
C ALA A 40 -15.06 -7.66 -8.84
N GLY A 41 -15.89 -6.62 -8.89
CA GLY A 41 -15.47 -5.28 -9.29
C GLY A 41 -14.53 -4.64 -8.28
N ILE A 42 -14.80 -4.79 -6.98
CA ILE A 42 -13.93 -4.32 -5.91
C ILE A 42 -12.61 -5.10 -5.88
N THR A 43 -12.64 -6.42 -6.06
CA THR A 43 -11.44 -7.25 -6.23
C THR A 43 -10.58 -6.77 -7.39
N ARG A 44 -11.18 -6.31 -8.50
CA ARG A 44 -10.44 -5.73 -9.63
C ARG A 44 -9.72 -4.43 -9.26
N LEU A 45 -10.33 -3.57 -8.44
CA LEU A 45 -9.69 -2.36 -7.93
C LEU A 45 -8.55 -2.69 -6.96
N LEU A 46 -8.79 -3.60 -6.01
CA LEU A 46 -7.76 -4.11 -5.09
C LEU A 46 -6.56 -4.66 -5.83
N SER A 47 -6.78 -5.51 -6.84
CA SER A 47 -5.72 -6.09 -7.67
C SER A 47 -4.88 -5.03 -8.40
N ASN A 48 -5.46 -3.88 -8.76
CA ASN A 48 -4.71 -2.79 -9.39
C ASN A 48 -3.86 -2.00 -8.39
N VAL A 49 -4.36 -1.82 -7.16
CA VAL A 49 -3.57 -1.27 -6.06
C VAL A 49 -2.42 -2.20 -5.71
N GLU A 50 -2.67 -3.52 -5.59
CA GLU A 50 -1.62 -4.52 -5.33
C GLU A 50 -0.51 -4.47 -6.38
N LYS A 51 -0.84 -4.39 -7.68
CA LYS A 51 0.16 -4.23 -8.75
C LYS A 51 1.03 -2.98 -8.58
N SER A 52 0.43 -1.90 -8.07
CA SER A 52 1.16 -0.66 -7.82
C SER A 52 2.11 -0.80 -6.62
N LEU A 53 1.69 -1.55 -5.58
CA LEU A 53 2.52 -1.88 -4.44
C LEU A 53 3.62 -2.90 -4.79
N ASP A 54 3.35 -3.85 -5.68
CA ASP A 54 4.37 -4.75 -6.22
C ASP A 54 5.48 -3.98 -6.94
N GLN A 55 5.14 -2.92 -7.69
CA GLN A 55 6.15 -2.05 -8.28
C GLN A 55 6.97 -1.31 -7.21
N ALA A 56 6.34 -0.90 -6.11
CA ALA A 56 7.05 -0.26 -5.00
C ALA A 56 7.99 -1.23 -4.26
N VAL A 57 7.63 -2.52 -4.17
CA VAL A 57 8.54 -3.58 -3.70
C VAL A 57 9.72 -3.75 -4.66
N GLN A 58 9.47 -3.83 -5.97
CA GLN A 58 10.53 -3.93 -6.98
C GLN A 58 11.49 -2.74 -6.96
N ASN A 59 10.96 -1.53 -6.70
CA ASN A 59 11.75 -0.32 -6.59
C ASN A 59 12.51 -0.20 -5.25
N GLY A 60 12.34 -1.15 -4.33
CA GLY A 60 13.03 -1.18 -3.03
C GLY A 60 12.43 -0.24 -1.98
N LEU A 61 11.27 0.36 -2.23
CA LEU A 61 10.59 1.23 -1.26
C LEU A 61 9.90 0.42 -0.15
N ILE A 62 9.31 -0.71 -0.53
CA ILE A 62 8.55 -1.61 0.36
C ILE A 62 9.34 -2.91 0.54
N ALA A 63 9.38 -3.46 1.75
CA ALA A 63 9.99 -4.76 2.02
C ALA A 63 9.19 -5.58 3.05
N PRO A 64 9.33 -6.92 3.05
CA PRO A 64 8.70 -7.77 4.04
C PRO A 64 9.07 -7.37 5.49
N GLY A 65 8.12 -7.53 6.41
CA GLY A 65 8.38 -7.25 7.82
C GLY A 65 7.13 -7.36 8.68
N VAL A 66 7.25 -6.94 9.94
CA VAL A 66 6.14 -6.98 10.91
C VAL A 66 5.33 -5.69 10.86
N TRP A 67 4.01 -5.82 10.84
CA TRP A 67 3.08 -4.71 10.99
C TRP A 67 2.96 -4.31 12.45
N ASN A 68 3.32 -3.07 12.76
CA ASN A 68 3.21 -2.51 14.12
C ASN A 68 2.11 -1.45 14.21
N GLY A 69 1.26 -1.32 13.19
CA GLY A 69 0.14 -0.40 13.20
C GLY A 69 -1.09 -0.97 13.89
N GLY A 70 -2.22 -0.26 13.76
CA GLY A 70 -3.52 -0.71 14.27
C GLY A 70 -4.15 -1.79 13.38
N ASP A 71 -5.30 -2.31 13.84
CA ASP A 71 -6.04 -3.35 13.13
C ASP A 71 -6.58 -2.83 11.78
N LEU A 72 -6.48 -3.67 10.74
CA LEU A 72 -7.00 -3.39 9.41
C LEU A 72 -7.52 -4.68 8.77
N GLY A 73 -8.84 -4.80 8.59
CA GLY A 73 -9.43 -6.02 8.04
C GLY A 73 -9.10 -7.23 8.91
N GLN A 74 -8.28 -8.15 8.39
CA GLN A 74 -7.79 -9.32 9.14
C GLN A 74 -6.38 -9.14 9.71
N LEU A 75 -5.75 -7.99 9.48
CA LEU A 75 -4.41 -7.68 9.94
C LEU A 75 -4.47 -7.07 11.35
N SER A 76 -3.68 -7.61 12.26
CA SER A 76 -3.48 -7.08 13.60
C SER A 76 -2.01 -6.72 13.86
N SER A 77 -1.79 -5.94 14.91
CA SER A 77 -0.43 -5.58 15.33
C SER A 77 0.38 -6.84 15.70
N GLY A 78 1.59 -6.95 15.18
CA GLY A 78 2.45 -8.12 15.31
C GLY A 78 2.38 -9.11 14.15
N ASP A 79 1.42 -8.96 13.24
CA ASP A 79 1.34 -9.82 12.06
C ASP A 79 2.48 -9.56 11.07
N THR A 80 2.90 -10.62 10.39
CA THR A 80 3.90 -10.51 9.32
C THR A 80 3.24 -10.11 8.01
N LEU A 81 3.83 -9.16 7.31
CA LEU A 81 3.52 -8.78 5.93
C LEU A 81 4.57 -9.42 4.99
N PRO A 82 4.32 -10.60 4.39
CA PRO A 82 5.33 -11.32 3.63
C PRO A 82 5.73 -10.60 2.33
N LYS A 83 4.81 -9.81 1.76
CA LYS A 83 5.06 -8.94 0.59
C LYS A 83 5.49 -7.53 1.00
N GLY A 84 5.52 -7.23 2.29
CA GLY A 84 5.68 -5.87 2.81
C GLY A 84 4.44 -5.00 2.77
N TYR A 85 3.31 -5.51 2.26
CA TYR A 85 2.03 -4.79 2.29
C TYR A 85 0.83 -5.74 2.45
N TYR A 86 -0.30 -5.17 2.86
CA TYR A 86 -1.63 -5.81 2.91
C TYR A 86 -2.67 -4.80 2.43
N VAL A 87 -3.52 -5.18 1.47
CA VAL A 87 -4.57 -4.31 0.92
C VAL A 87 -5.94 -4.86 1.32
N TYR A 88 -6.81 -3.96 1.77
CA TYR A 88 -8.14 -4.28 2.25
C TYR A 88 -9.16 -3.28 1.72
N ALA A 89 -10.34 -3.76 1.35
CA ALA A 89 -11.52 -2.93 1.17
C ALA A 89 -12.64 -3.53 2.02
N GLN A 90 -13.44 -2.68 2.65
CA GLN A 90 -14.61 -3.16 3.38
C GLN A 90 -15.57 -3.90 2.43
N PRO A 91 -16.22 -4.98 2.90
CA PRO A 91 -17.26 -5.68 2.17
C PRO A 91 -18.36 -4.74 1.65
N LEU A 92 -18.94 -5.07 0.47
CA LEU A 92 -19.94 -4.20 -0.16
C LEU A 92 -21.30 -4.21 0.59
N ASP A 93 -21.57 -5.27 1.34
CA ASP A 93 -22.75 -5.41 2.20
C ASP A 93 -22.70 -4.50 3.44
N GLU A 94 -21.50 -4.19 3.93
CA GLU A 94 -21.27 -3.22 5.00
C GLU A 94 -21.28 -1.76 4.49
N GLN A 95 -21.26 -1.54 3.17
CA GLN A 95 -21.26 -0.21 2.59
C GLN A 95 -22.65 0.44 2.66
N ALA A 96 -22.69 1.70 3.11
CA ALA A 96 -23.91 2.50 3.14
C ALA A 96 -24.59 2.58 1.75
N GLN A 97 -25.90 2.37 1.73
CA GLN A 97 -26.72 2.40 0.51
C GLN A 97 -26.58 3.73 -0.26
N SER A 98 -26.51 4.86 0.45
CA SER A 98 -26.33 6.19 -0.17
C SER A 98 -25.01 6.32 -0.94
N GLU A 99 -23.93 5.71 -0.44
CA GLU A 99 -22.62 5.72 -1.11
C GLU A 99 -22.62 4.85 -2.37
N ARG A 100 -23.33 3.71 -2.31
CA ARG A 100 -23.54 2.84 -3.48
C ARG A 100 -24.38 3.51 -4.58
N GLU A 101 -25.42 4.24 -4.18
CA GLU A 101 -26.25 5.03 -5.10
C GLU A 101 -25.45 6.17 -5.74
N ALA A 102 -24.55 6.79 -4.96
CA ALA A 102 -23.56 7.75 -5.45
C ALA A 102 -22.41 7.12 -6.26
N ARG A 103 -22.41 5.79 -6.43
CA ARG A 103 -21.40 5.00 -7.17
C ARG A 103 -19.97 5.18 -6.66
N LYS A 104 -19.82 5.33 -5.35
CA LYS A 104 -18.52 5.41 -4.70
C LYS A 104 -18.06 4.00 -4.35
N ALA A 105 -16.83 3.65 -4.73
CA ALA A 105 -16.23 2.41 -4.27
C ALA A 105 -16.01 2.46 -2.74
N PRO A 106 -16.06 1.31 -2.05
CA PRO A 106 -15.58 1.20 -0.68
C PRO A 106 -14.15 1.71 -0.56
N VAL A 107 -13.80 2.26 0.61
CA VAL A 107 -12.44 2.76 0.84
C VAL A 107 -11.46 1.60 0.75
N ILE A 108 -10.50 1.73 -0.16
CA ILE A 108 -9.36 0.81 -0.27
C ILE A 108 -8.27 1.33 0.65
N GLN A 109 -7.83 0.48 1.56
CA GLN A 109 -6.80 0.76 2.56
C GLN A 109 -5.62 -0.17 2.31
N ALA A 110 -4.41 0.34 2.49
CA ALA A 110 -3.18 -0.45 2.37
C ALA A 110 -2.29 -0.24 3.61
N ALA A 111 -2.03 -1.31 4.34
CA ALA A 111 -0.98 -1.36 5.35
C ALA A 111 0.35 -1.66 4.66
N ILE A 112 1.38 -0.84 4.88
CA ILE A 112 2.65 -0.90 4.15
C ILE A 112 3.82 -0.84 5.12
N LYS A 113 4.81 -1.71 4.91
CA LYS A 113 6.10 -1.73 5.59
C LYS A 113 7.20 -1.22 4.65
N LEU A 114 7.76 -0.05 4.99
CA LEU A 114 8.90 0.50 4.25
C LEU A 114 10.17 -0.33 4.50
N ALA A 115 11.04 -0.41 3.48
CA ALA A 115 12.31 -1.12 3.54
C ALA A 115 13.33 -0.47 4.50
N GLY A 116 13.18 0.83 4.75
CA GLY A 116 14.14 1.64 5.49
C GLY A 116 15.42 1.91 4.68
N ALA A 117 16.25 2.83 5.18
CA ALA A 117 17.54 3.18 4.58
C ALA A 117 18.64 3.26 5.65
N VAL A 118 19.87 2.94 5.27
CA VAL A 118 21.06 3.04 6.13
C VAL A 118 21.81 4.32 5.81
N HIS A 119 21.92 5.23 6.78
CA HIS A 119 22.61 6.52 6.63
C HIS A 119 23.94 6.62 7.38
N TYR A 120 24.14 5.75 8.38
CA TYR A 120 25.34 5.69 9.19
C TYR A 120 25.75 4.22 9.35
N ALA A 121 27.06 3.96 9.33
CA ALA A 121 27.61 2.63 9.55
C ALA A 121 28.95 2.75 10.29
N ASP A 122 29.12 1.92 11.32
CA ASP A 122 30.37 1.76 12.04
C ASP A 122 30.95 0.37 11.77
N VAL A 123 32.27 0.28 11.65
CA VAL A 123 32.98 -0.99 11.42
C VAL A 123 33.99 -1.21 12.55
N GLN A 124 33.80 -2.27 13.32
CA GLN A 124 34.77 -2.71 14.32
C GLN A 124 35.55 -3.93 13.81
N ILE A 125 36.88 -3.83 13.84
CA ILE A 125 37.78 -4.91 13.45
C ILE A 125 38.57 -5.37 14.68
N ASN A 126 38.41 -6.62 15.05
CA ASN A 126 39.14 -7.25 16.16
C ASN A 126 40.07 -8.35 15.61
N VAL A 127 41.34 -8.36 16.00
CA VAL A 127 42.34 -9.35 15.56
C VAL A 127 42.93 -10.07 16.75
N VAL A 128 43.02 -11.40 16.66
CA VAL A 128 43.71 -12.27 17.62
C VAL A 128 44.80 -13.03 16.87
N ARG A 129 45.91 -13.37 17.55
CA ARG A 129 46.98 -14.19 16.99
C ARG A 129 46.81 -15.66 17.38
#